data_AF-A0AAV2I0A0-F1
#
_entry.id   AF-A0AAV2I0A0-F1
#
_cell.length_a   1.000
_cell.length_b   1.000
_cell.length_c   1.000
_cell.angle_alpha   90.00
_cell.angle_beta   90.00
_cell.angle_gamma   90.00
#
_symmetry.space_group_name_H-M   'P 1'
#
loop_
_entity.id
_entity.type
_entity.pdbx_description
1 polymer ?
#
loop_
_entity_poly.entity_id
_entity_poly.type
_entity_poly.pdbx_seq_one_letter_code
_entity_poly.pdbx_strand_id
1 'polypeptide(L)'
;SGCPEGKVGPHCDVTCHCNGNRCLKDGYCTNGTSCAPGWFGPACQYRKSTVKRWLSHVLIDSDDKTCYRNKQKSETLKLQSSTLFTWLRVVFHSKAQVFGVSIEIKSGADRVATNLSCGTWRHAEKTHYSLDIFCSKDHVVDSIKLTWKGYGNICSVYVNGGKQF
;
A
#
# COMPACT_ATOMS: atom_id res chain seq x y z
N SER A 1 -23.36 7.78 23.67
CA SER A 1 -22.32 6.77 23.92
C SER A 1 -21.34 6.77 22.77
N GLY A 2 -20.04 6.76 23.06
CA GLY A 2 -18.95 6.67 22.08
C GLY A 2 -18.13 5.41 22.30
N CYS A 3 -17.25 5.08 21.35
CA CYS A 3 -16.32 3.97 21.52
C CYS A 3 -15.25 4.27 22.58
N PRO A 4 -14.67 3.23 23.20
CA PRO A 4 -13.46 3.38 24.00
C PRO A 4 -12.34 4.07 23.21
N GLU A 5 -11.38 4.68 23.91
CA GLU A 5 -10.23 5.31 23.28
C GLU A 5 -9.50 4.33 22.34
N GLY A 6 -9.19 4.77 21.12
CA GLY A 6 -8.53 3.95 20.12
C GLY A 6 -9.42 2.90 19.44
N LYS A 7 -10.73 2.90 19.68
CA LYS A 7 -11.70 2.05 18.96
C LYS A 7 -12.68 2.88 18.12
N VAL A 8 -13.06 2.36 16.96
CA VAL A 8 -13.94 3.01 15.97
C VAL A 8 -14.93 2.02 15.37
N GLY A 9 -15.89 2.51 14.58
CA GLY A 9 -16.89 1.69 13.90
C GLY A 9 -18.17 1.46 14.71
N PRO A 10 -19.20 0.84 14.08
CA PRO A 10 -20.53 0.68 14.67
C PRO A 10 -20.55 -0.23 15.90
N HIS A 11 -19.57 -1.13 16.04
CA HIS A 11 -19.44 -2.07 17.16
C HIS A 11 -18.20 -1.83 18.02
N CYS A 12 -17.44 -0.74 17.78
CA CYS A 12 -16.20 -0.43 18.50
C CYS A 12 -15.16 -1.55 18.50
N ASP A 13 -15.20 -2.38 17.46
CA ASP A 13 -14.32 -3.53 17.24
C ASP A 13 -13.06 -3.13 16.48
N VAL A 14 -13.15 -2.13 15.61
CA VAL A 14 -12.02 -1.66 14.79
C VAL A 14 -11.01 -0.87 15.61
N THR A 15 -9.74 -1.24 15.51
CA THR A 15 -8.64 -0.52 16.18
C THR A 15 -8.18 0.69 15.37
N CYS A 16 -8.02 1.84 16.03
CA CYS A 16 -7.46 3.05 15.44
C CYS A 16 -5.94 2.93 15.31
N HIS A 17 -5.42 3.14 14.11
CA HIS A 17 -3.99 3.10 13.82
C HIS A 17 -3.43 4.44 13.33
N CYS A 18 -4.11 5.54 13.69
CA CYS A 18 -3.61 6.89 13.49
C CYS A 18 -2.62 7.27 14.59
N ASN A 19 -1.66 8.14 14.28
CA ASN A 19 -0.71 8.65 15.27
C ASN A 19 -1.44 9.27 16.47
N GLY A 20 -1.09 8.79 17.67
CA GLY A 20 -1.73 9.21 18.92
C GLY A 20 -3.21 8.81 19.05
N ASN A 21 -3.66 7.76 18.34
CA ASN A 21 -5.03 7.23 18.36
C ASN A 21 -6.11 8.25 17.97
N ARG A 22 -5.76 9.26 17.17
CA ARG A 22 -6.68 10.33 16.76
C ARG A 22 -7.46 9.96 15.51
N CYS A 23 -8.50 9.14 15.69
CA CYS A 23 -9.44 8.76 14.63
C CYS A 23 -10.80 9.47 14.76
N LEU A 24 -11.42 9.70 13.61
CA LEU A 24 -12.84 10.02 13.46
C LEU A 24 -13.69 8.74 13.66
N LYS A 25 -15.01 8.89 13.80
CA LYS A 25 -15.93 7.76 14.04
C LYS A 25 -15.93 6.72 12.91
N ASP A 26 -15.62 7.15 11.69
CA ASP A 26 -15.49 6.31 10.49
C ASP A 26 -14.11 5.64 10.36
N GLY A 27 -13.21 5.86 11.32
CA GLY A 27 -11.86 5.30 11.38
C GLY A 27 -10.80 6.10 10.64
N TYR A 28 -11.16 7.19 9.95
CA TYR A 28 -10.17 8.04 9.29
C TYR A 28 -9.40 8.87 10.31
N CYS A 29 -8.13 9.16 10.03
CA CYS A 29 -7.37 10.05 10.91
C CYS A 29 -7.95 11.47 10.90
N THR A 30 -7.95 12.11 12.07
CA THR A 30 -8.27 13.53 12.19
C THR A 30 -7.36 14.37 11.30
N ASN A 31 -7.82 15.55 10.88
CA ASN A 31 -7.03 16.40 9.99
C ASN A 31 -5.64 16.71 10.58
N GLY A 32 -4.61 16.69 9.74
CA GLY A 32 -3.21 16.86 10.15
C GLY A 32 -2.58 15.66 10.87
N THR A 33 -3.29 14.53 10.98
CA THR A 33 -2.73 13.28 11.56
C THR A 33 -2.51 12.23 10.46
N SER A 34 -1.39 11.51 10.55
CA SER A 34 -1.02 10.41 9.65
C SER A 34 -1.15 9.05 10.33
N CYS A 35 -0.94 7.97 9.56
CA CYS A 35 -0.88 6.63 10.11
C CYS A 35 0.31 6.45 11.05
N ALA A 36 0.12 5.64 12.08
CA ALA A 36 1.19 5.17 12.92
C ALA A 36 2.23 4.38 12.11
N PRO A 37 3.51 4.35 12.54
CA PRO A 37 4.54 3.57 11.86
C PRO A 37 4.10 2.12 11.63
N GLY A 38 4.33 1.62 10.42
CA GLY A 38 3.91 0.26 10.01
C GLY A 38 2.47 0.14 9.50
N TRP A 39 1.67 1.21 9.55
CA TRP A 39 0.30 1.23 9.04
C TRP A 39 0.15 2.16 7.84
N PHE A 40 -0.80 1.84 6.96
CA PHE A 40 -1.11 2.63 5.78
C PHE A 40 -2.57 2.41 5.33
N GLY A 41 -2.97 3.15 4.30
CA GLY A 41 -4.33 3.15 3.77
C GLY A 41 -5.10 4.40 4.18
N PRO A 42 -6.28 4.63 3.59
CA PRO A 42 -7.08 5.83 3.85
C PRO A 42 -7.47 6.02 5.33
N ALA A 43 -7.69 4.91 6.04
CA ALA A 43 -8.06 4.87 7.45
C ALA A 43 -7.01 4.12 8.29
N CYS A 44 -5.77 4.02 7.79
CA CYS A 44 -4.68 3.29 8.43
C CYS A 44 -5.00 1.83 8.76
N GLN A 45 -5.88 1.21 7.99
CA GLN A 45 -6.42 -0.11 8.24
C GLN A 45 -5.52 -1.26 7.75
N TYR A 46 -4.42 -0.95 7.08
CA TYR A 46 -3.53 -1.96 6.50
C TYR A 46 -2.17 -1.93 7.19
N ARG A 47 -1.72 -3.10 7.66
CA ARG A 47 -0.37 -3.28 8.17
C ARG A 47 0.59 -3.53 6.99
N LYS A 48 1.71 -2.81 6.96
CA LYS A 48 2.78 -3.01 5.98
C LYS A 48 3.37 -4.42 6.15
N SER A 49 3.50 -5.15 5.05
CA SER A 49 4.19 -6.43 4.99
C SER A 49 5.69 -6.25 5.16
N THR A 50 6.34 -7.22 5.81
CA THR A 50 7.79 -7.30 5.82
C THR A 50 8.28 -7.77 4.46
N VAL A 51 9.18 -6.98 3.88
CA VAL A 51 9.78 -7.28 2.58
C VAL A 51 11.20 -7.79 2.79
N LYS A 52 11.50 -8.96 2.21
CA LYS A 52 12.84 -9.56 2.27
C LYS A 52 13.80 -8.96 1.25
N ARG A 53 13.31 -8.59 0.06
CA ARG A 53 14.17 -8.01 -0.97
C ARG A 53 13.41 -7.12 -1.96
N TRP A 54 13.79 -5.85 -2.00
CA TRP A 54 13.72 -4.99 -3.18
C TRP A 54 15.13 -4.77 -3.72
N LEU A 55 15.27 -4.54 -5.02
CA LEU A 55 16.55 -4.08 -5.58
C LEU A 55 16.91 -2.68 -5.08
N SER A 56 15.92 -1.90 -4.65
CA SER A 56 16.09 -0.57 -4.07
C SER A 56 15.50 -0.50 -2.67
N HIS A 57 16.36 -0.37 -1.66
CA HIS A 57 15.95 -0.18 -0.25
C HIS A 57 15.15 1.11 -0.03
N VAL A 58 15.37 2.12 -0.87
CA VAL A 58 14.66 3.41 -0.84
C VAL A 58 13.15 3.23 -0.97
N LEU A 59 12.68 2.21 -1.71
CA LEU A 59 11.25 2.02 -1.93
C LEU A 59 10.49 1.49 -0.70
N ILE A 60 11.19 1.05 0.34
CA ILE A 60 10.58 0.43 1.54
C ILE A 60 11.10 1.05 2.85
N ASP A 61 11.88 2.11 2.78
CA ASP A 61 12.41 2.81 3.96
C ASP A 61 11.32 3.55 4.76
N SER A 62 10.09 3.59 4.24
CA SER A 62 8.94 4.33 4.80
C SER A 62 9.13 5.84 4.84
N ASP A 63 10.00 6.38 3.98
CA ASP A 63 10.13 7.80 3.73
C ASP A 63 9.58 8.14 2.32
N ASP A 64 8.41 8.78 2.28
CA ASP A 64 7.79 9.20 1.02
C ASP A 64 8.60 10.30 0.28
N LYS A 65 9.66 10.84 0.88
CA LYS A 65 10.53 11.89 0.29
C LYS A 65 11.76 11.34 -0.42
N THR A 66 12.20 10.12 -0.08
CA THR A 66 13.33 9.48 -0.75
C THR A 66 12.81 8.79 -2.00
N CYS A 67 13.38 9.11 -3.17
CA CYS A 67 12.84 8.60 -4.44
C CYS A 67 13.86 7.82 -5.25
N TYR A 68 13.43 6.64 -5.67
CA TYR A 68 14.20 5.75 -6.52
C TYR A 68 14.08 6.14 -7.99
N ARG A 69 15.25 6.39 -8.59
CA ARG A 69 15.39 6.82 -9.98
C ARG A 69 15.78 5.65 -10.86
N ASN A 70 14.80 4.86 -11.33
CA ASN A 70 15.06 3.80 -12.31
C ASN A 70 14.83 4.28 -13.74
N LYS A 71 15.80 3.98 -14.62
CA LYS A 71 15.68 4.17 -16.08
C LYS A 71 14.81 3.10 -16.75
N GLN A 72 14.75 1.88 -16.21
CA GLN A 72 13.98 0.76 -16.76
C GLN A 72 12.48 0.82 -16.45
N LYS A 73 12.06 1.69 -15.52
CA LYS A 73 10.64 1.93 -15.15
C LYS A 73 9.87 0.65 -14.78
N SER A 74 10.59 -0.32 -14.23
CA SER A 74 10.06 -1.58 -13.75
C SER A 74 10.86 -2.02 -12.53
N GLU A 75 10.18 -2.52 -11.51
CA GLU A 75 10.79 -3.08 -10.30
C GLU A 75 10.07 -4.33 -9.86
N THR A 76 10.82 -5.29 -9.31
CA THR A 76 10.24 -6.52 -8.77
C THR A 76 10.50 -6.63 -7.28
N LEU A 77 9.41 -6.62 -6.54
CA LEU A 77 9.34 -6.88 -5.13
C LEU A 77 9.27 -8.38 -4.86
N LYS A 78 10.12 -8.91 -3.98
CA LYS A 78 9.97 -10.26 -3.42
C LYS A 78 9.60 -10.18 -1.94
N LEU A 79 8.45 -10.73 -1.60
CA LEU A 79 7.97 -10.81 -0.22
C LEU A 79 8.83 -11.78 0.59
N GLN A 80 8.88 -11.57 1.91
CA GLN A 80 9.63 -12.46 2.81
C GLN A 80 9.01 -13.85 2.90
N SER A 81 7.68 -13.88 2.91
CA SER A 81 6.85 -15.06 2.92
C SER A 81 5.69 -14.87 1.96
N SER A 82 5.21 -15.96 1.37
CA SER A 82 3.99 -16.01 0.61
C SER A 82 2.85 -15.44 1.44
N THR A 83 2.22 -14.37 0.97
CA THR A 83 1.24 -13.61 1.77
C THR A 83 0.00 -13.31 0.94
N LEU A 84 -1.15 -13.28 1.62
CA LEU A 84 -2.40 -12.88 1.02
C LEU A 84 -2.35 -11.40 0.64
N PHE A 85 -2.34 -11.13 -0.65
CA PHE A 85 -2.24 -9.78 -1.18
C PHE A 85 -3.61 -9.19 -1.45
N THR A 86 -3.92 -8.04 -0.85
CA THR A 86 -5.18 -7.34 -1.12
C THR A 86 -5.01 -5.85 -1.41
N TRP A 87 -3.88 -5.25 -1.03
CA TRP A 87 -3.62 -3.81 -1.12
C TRP A 87 -2.16 -3.49 -1.45
N LEU A 88 -2.00 -2.54 -2.36
CA LEU A 88 -0.73 -1.93 -2.74
C LEU A 88 -0.89 -0.42 -2.79
N ARG A 89 0.00 0.33 -2.13
CA ARG A 89 0.15 1.77 -2.32
C ARG A 89 1.49 2.05 -2.97
N VAL A 90 1.49 2.90 -3.99
CA VAL A 90 2.69 3.42 -4.65
C VAL A 90 2.69 4.93 -4.51
N VAL A 91 3.78 5.48 -4.00
CA VAL A 91 3.97 6.92 -3.84
C VAL A 91 4.95 7.41 -4.90
N PHE A 92 4.58 8.44 -5.63
CA PHE A 92 5.36 9.07 -6.67
C PHE A 92 5.88 10.43 -6.21
N HIS A 93 6.89 10.93 -6.90
CA HIS A 93 7.37 12.29 -6.66
C HIS A 93 6.44 13.37 -7.25
N SER A 94 5.69 13.08 -8.34
CA SER A 94 4.79 14.08 -8.95
C SER A 94 3.52 13.51 -9.60
N LYS A 95 2.48 14.36 -9.70
CA LYS A 95 1.12 14.03 -10.17
C LYS A 95 1.08 13.40 -11.57
N ALA A 96 1.93 13.90 -12.47
CA ALA A 96 1.94 13.49 -13.87
C ALA A 96 2.33 12.00 -14.07
N GLN A 97 2.74 11.31 -13.00
CA GLN A 97 3.32 9.97 -13.01
C GLN A 97 2.33 8.87 -12.59
N VAL A 98 1.12 9.24 -12.16
CA VAL A 98 0.10 8.28 -11.70
C VAL A 98 -0.55 7.53 -12.88
N PHE A 99 -0.28 7.94 -14.13
CA PHE A 99 -0.84 7.31 -15.33
C PHE A 99 0.02 6.15 -15.85
N GLY A 100 -0.61 5.02 -16.16
CA GLY A 100 0.03 3.89 -16.85
C GLY A 100 0.87 2.99 -15.96
N VAL A 101 0.53 2.88 -14.68
CA VAL A 101 1.05 1.84 -13.79
C VAL A 101 0.43 0.49 -14.16
N SER A 102 1.23 -0.58 -14.16
CA SER A 102 0.75 -1.95 -14.26
C SER A 102 1.44 -2.83 -13.23
N ILE A 103 0.72 -3.85 -12.77
CA ILE A 103 1.24 -4.82 -11.81
C ILE A 103 1.12 -6.23 -12.37
N GLU A 104 2.18 -7.00 -12.21
CA GLU A 104 2.18 -8.44 -12.44
C GLU A 104 2.44 -9.12 -11.10
N ILE A 105 1.65 -10.14 -10.78
CA ILE A 105 1.70 -10.84 -9.51
C ILE A 105 2.13 -12.27 -9.79
N LYS A 106 3.05 -12.81 -8.98
CA LYS A 106 3.44 -14.22 -9.05
C LYS A 106 3.19 -14.91 -7.73
N SER A 107 2.53 -16.06 -7.82
CA SER A 107 2.26 -17.02 -6.75
C SER A 107 3.30 -18.14 -6.81
N GLY A 108 3.71 -18.69 -5.67
CA GLY A 108 4.60 -19.84 -5.61
C GLY A 108 3.95 -21.14 -6.11
N ALA A 109 2.63 -21.21 -6.08
CA ALA A 109 1.85 -22.35 -6.57
C ALA A 109 1.61 -22.29 -8.09
N ASP A 110 1.50 -21.08 -8.65
CA ASP A 110 1.27 -20.87 -10.08
C ASP A 110 2.54 -20.33 -10.75
N ARG A 111 3.26 -21.19 -11.47
CA ARG A 111 4.37 -20.79 -12.36
C ARG A 111 3.93 -19.86 -13.51
N VAL A 112 2.65 -19.49 -13.56
CA VAL A 112 2.07 -18.62 -14.58
C VAL A 112 2.00 -17.21 -14.02
N ALA A 113 2.73 -16.29 -14.65
CA ALA A 113 2.52 -14.86 -14.46
C ALA A 113 1.10 -14.54 -14.96
N THR A 114 0.13 -14.53 -14.05
CA THR A 114 -1.19 -14.05 -14.39
C THR A 114 -1.11 -12.53 -14.40
N ASN A 115 -1.39 -11.93 -15.55
CA ASN A 115 -1.78 -10.53 -15.64
C ASN A 115 -3.09 -10.40 -14.87
N LEU A 116 -2.99 -10.27 -13.55
CA LEU A 116 -4.14 -10.06 -12.70
C LEU A 116 -4.59 -8.62 -12.92
N SER A 117 -5.73 -8.47 -13.58
CA SER A 117 -6.52 -7.25 -13.48
C SER A 117 -7.05 -7.17 -12.05
N CYS A 118 -6.19 -6.74 -11.12
CA CYS A 118 -6.65 -6.23 -9.85
C CYS A 118 -7.73 -5.20 -10.14
N GLY A 119 -8.89 -5.36 -9.52
CA GLY A 119 -10.14 -4.70 -9.88
C GLY A 119 -10.12 -3.18 -9.78
N THR A 120 -11.14 -2.60 -9.15
CA THR A 120 -11.35 -1.16 -9.20
C THR A 120 -10.20 -0.38 -8.54
N TRP A 121 -9.53 0.44 -9.33
CA TRP A 121 -8.56 1.45 -8.90
C TRP A 121 -9.26 2.43 -7.95
N ARG A 122 -8.74 2.63 -6.74
CA ARG A 122 -9.30 3.61 -5.80
C ARG A 122 -8.24 4.67 -5.52
N HIS A 123 -8.41 5.85 -6.09
CA HIS A 123 -7.57 7.00 -5.75
C HIS A 123 -7.93 7.46 -4.33
N ALA A 124 -7.05 7.21 -3.36
CA ALA A 124 -7.18 7.81 -2.04
C ALA A 124 -6.41 9.12 -2.02
N GLU A 125 -7.13 10.24 -2.03
CA GLU A 125 -6.51 11.54 -1.90
C GLU A 125 -6.33 11.92 -0.42
N LYS A 126 -5.06 12.05 -0.01
CA LYS A 126 -4.59 13.05 0.95
C LYS A 126 -3.08 13.21 0.77
N THR A 127 -2.71 13.70 -0.43
CA THR A 127 -1.44 14.34 -0.87
C THR A 127 -1.10 13.99 -2.33
N HIS A 128 -2.06 13.98 -3.26
CA HIS A 128 -1.83 14.17 -4.71
C HIS A 128 -0.84 13.28 -5.51
N TYR A 129 -0.04 12.40 -4.89
CA TYR A 129 1.06 11.66 -5.52
C TYR A 129 1.04 10.16 -5.18
N SER A 130 0.00 9.67 -4.51
CA SER A 130 -0.16 8.28 -4.13
C SER A 130 -1.22 7.58 -5.00
N LEU A 131 -0.89 6.35 -5.39
CA LEU A 131 -1.77 5.43 -6.09
C LEU A 131 -2.08 4.24 -5.18
N ASP A 132 -3.36 4.01 -4.93
CA ASP A 132 -3.85 2.89 -4.14
C ASP A 132 -4.54 1.86 -5.04
N ILE A 133 -4.01 0.64 -5.02
CA ILE A 133 -4.51 -0.49 -5.79
C ILE A 133 -5.11 -1.49 -4.81
N PHE A 134 -6.40 -1.77 -5.01
CA PHE A 134 -7.14 -2.80 -4.29
C PHE A 134 -7.32 -4.02 -5.19
N CYS A 135 -6.94 -5.18 -4.67
CA CYS A 135 -7.18 -6.47 -5.30
C CYS A 135 -8.20 -7.22 -4.44
N SER A 136 -9.40 -7.41 -4.98
CA SER A 136 -10.51 -8.09 -4.30
C SER A 136 -10.35 -9.61 -4.23
N LYS A 137 -9.27 -10.16 -4.80
CA LYS A 137 -9.02 -11.60 -4.85
C LYS A 137 -7.88 -11.95 -3.91
N ASP A 138 -8.17 -12.95 -3.08
CA ASP A 138 -7.31 -13.57 -2.07
C ASP A 138 -6.22 -14.43 -2.71
N HIS A 139 -5.34 -13.80 -3.50
CA HIS A 139 -4.18 -14.49 -4.06
C HIS A 139 -3.03 -14.49 -3.06
N VAL A 140 -2.46 -15.67 -2.85
CA VAL A 140 -1.18 -15.80 -2.18
C VAL A 140 -0.08 -15.37 -3.15
N VAL A 141 0.71 -14.39 -2.74
CA VAL A 141 1.71 -13.76 -3.59
C VAL A 141 3.09 -13.93 -2.99
N ASP A 142 4.06 -14.20 -3.84
CA ASP A 142 5.49 -14.25 -3.49
C ASP A 142 6.23 -13.02 -4.01
N SER A 143 5.82 -12.53 -5.18
CA SER A 143 6.45 -11.38 -5.80
C SER A 143 5.47 -10.54 -6.59
N ILE A 144 5.73 -9.23 -6.60
CA ILE A 144 4.96 -8.23 -7.33
C ILE A 144 5.95 -7.50 -8.22
N LYS A 145 5.70 -7.49 -9.53
CA LYS A 145 6.42 -6.65 -10.47
C LYS A 145 5.57 -5.44 -10.79
N LEU A 146 6.11 -4.27 -10.48
CA LEU A 146 5.52 -2.97 -10.75
C LEU A 146 6.18 -2.40 -12.00
N THR A 147 5.38 -2.00 -12.99
CA THR A 147 5.84 -1.25 -14.16
C THR A 147 5.09 0.07 -14.22
N TRP A 148 5.74 1.15 -14.62
CA TRP A 148 5.08 2.46 -14.73
C TRP A 148 5.55 3.22 -15.97
N LYS A 149 4.71 4.13 -16.46
CA LYS A 149 5.04 4.99 -17.61
C LYS A 149 5.46 6.38 -17.14
N GLY A 150 6.28 7.05 -17.97
CA GLY A 150 6.71 8.43 -17.77
C GLY A 150 8.06 8.59 -17.04
N TYR A 151 8.45 9.85 -16.82
CA TYR A 151 9.75 10.22 -16.21
C TYR A 151 9.79 10.06 -14.70
N GLY A 152 8.76 9.46 -14.12
CA GLY A 152 8.55 9.48 -12.69
C GLY A 152 9.48 8.63 -11.86
N ASN A 153 9.76 9.15 -10.66
CA ASN A 153 10.46 8.45 -9.61
C ASN A 153 9.42 7.96 -8.61
N ILE A 154 9.55 6.70 -8.22
CA ILE A 154 8.76 6.14 -7.13
C ILE A 154 9.51 6.40 -5.85
N CYS A 155 8.80 6.87 -4.83
CA CYS A 155 9.37 7.20 -3.55
C CYS A 155 9.14 6.08 -2.53
N SER A 156 7.92 5.56 -2.47
CA SER A 156 7.60 4.48 -1.54
C SER A 156 6.62 3.48 -2.14
N VAL A 157 6.74 2.23 -1.72
CA VAL A 157 5.80 1.16 -2.05
C VAL A 157 5.41 0.43 -0.77
N TYR A 158 4.11 0.38 -0.52
CA TYR A 158 3.53 -0.30 0.62
C TYR A 158 2.66 -1.45 0.15
N VAL A 159 2.98 -2.65 0.61
CA VAL A 159 2.23 -3.87 0.31
C VAL A 159 1.62 -4.34 1.61
N ASN A 160 0.33 -4.66 1.61
CA ASN A 160 -0.27 -5.22 2.79
C ASN A 160 0.04 -6.71 2.93
N GLY A 161 -0.12 -7.21 4.15
CA GLY A 161 0.04 -8.64 4.47
C GLY A 161 -1.23 -9.30 5.00
N GLY A 162 -2.37 -8.67 4.75
CA GLY A 162 -3.65 -8.99 5.37
C GLY A 162 -4.40 -7.75 5.83
N LYS A 163 -5.67 -7.95 6.22
CA LYS A 163 -6.53 -6.95 6.84
C LYS A 163 -6.64 -7.28 8.32
N GLN A 164 -6.20 -6.39 9.20
CA GLN A 164 -6.45 -6.51 10.64
C GLN A 164 -7.56 -5.52 10.95
N PHE A 165 -8.75 -6.03 11.23
CA PHE A 165 -9.83 -5.27 11.85
C PHE A 165 -9.56 -5.16 13.36
#